data_AF-A0A1Z9N991-F1
#
_entry.id   AF-A0A1Z9N991-F1
#
_cell.length_a   1.000
_cell.length_b   1.000
_cell.length_c   1.000
_cell.angle_alpha   90.00
_cell.angle_beta   90.00
_cell.angle_gamma   90.00
#
_symmetry.space_group_name_H-M   'P 1'
#
loop_
_entity.id
_entity.type
_entity.pdbx_description
1 polymer ?
#
loop_
_entity_poly.entity_id
_entity_poly.type
_entity_poly.pdbx_seq_one_letter_code
_entity_poly.pdbx_strand_id
1 'polypeptide(L)' 'LNEHDIPFEIFHPLIKETYQKGLKSGPENTQTGPAIRDDQKTIEKHLGLLSDENIKKLYLNLTTSIQRNHEQ' A
#
# COMPACT_ATOMS: atom_id res chain seq x y z
N LEU A 1 7.78 -2.40 12.78
CA LEU A 1 6.91 -1.98 13.89
C LEU A 1 7.62 -2.13 15.22
N ASN A 2 7.93 -3.37 15.60
CA ASN A 2 8.77 -3.65 16.76
C ASN A 2 10.20 -3.10 16.59
N GLU A 3 10.72 -3.05 15.36
CA GLU A 3 12.05 -2.48 15.06
C GLU A 3 12.15 -0.96 15.25
N HIS A 4 11.02 -0.25 15.38
CA HIS A 4 11.00 1.21 15.51
C HIS A 4 10.21 1.68 16.74
N ASP A 5 9.83 0.77 17.63
CA ASP A 5 9.01 1.06 18.82
C ASP A 5 7.74 1.87 18.52
N ILE A 6 7.14 1.60 17.36
CA ILE A 6 5.90 2.25 16.92
C ILE A 6 4.71 1.39 17.39
N PRO A 7 3.81 1.92 18.24
CA PRO A 7 2.60 1.19 18.65
C PRO A 7 1.72 0.86 17.44
N PHE A 8 1.17 -0.34 17.37
CA PHE A 8 0.33 -0.74 16.23
C PHE A 8 -0.94 0.12 16.11
N GLU A 9 -1.43 0.61 17.25
CA GLU A 9 -2.65 1.40 17.41
C GLU A 9 -2.64 2.68 16.57
N ILE A 10 -1.45 3.20 16.22
CA ILE A 10 -1.36 4.38 15.36
C ILE A 10 -1.92 4.13 13.95
N PHE A 11 -1.99 2.86 13.52
CA PHE A 11 -2.56 2.50 12.22
C PHE A 11 -4.07 2.27 12.27
N HIS A 12 -4.68 2.16 13.46
CA HIS A 12 -6.13 1.93 13.58
C HIS A 12 -6.97 2.95 12.80
N PRO A 13 -6.67 4.27 12.83
CA PRO A 13 -7.44 5.24 12.05
C PRO A 13 -7.36 4.97 10.54
N LEU A 14 -6.17 4.66 10.02
CA LEU A 14 -5.96 4.38 8.59
C LEU A 14 -6.70 3.12 8.16
N ILE A 15 -6.60 2.04 8.92
CA ILE A 15 -7.31 0.78 8.63
C ILE A 15 -8.83 1.02 8.61
N LYS A 16 -9.34 1.73 9.62
CA LYS A 16 -10.77 2.03 9.73
C LYS A 16 -11.24 2.91 8.58
N GLU A 17 -10.50 3.96 8.24
CA GLU A 17 -10.85 4.87 7.15
C GLU A 17 -10.85 4.14 5.80
N THR A 18 -9.81 3.34 5.50
CA THR A 18 -9.72 2.55 4.27
C THR A 18 -10.89 1.58 4.14
N TYR A 19 -11.21 0.84 5.20
CA TYR A 19 -12.35 -0.09 5.20
C TYR A 19 -13.69 0.63 4.99
N GLN A 20 -13.92 1.73 5.72
CA GLN A 20 -15.16 2.50 5.60
C GLN A 20 -15.33 3.10 4.20
N LYS A 21 -14.25 3.62 3.59
CA LYS A 21 -14.27 4.12 2.21
C LYS A 21 -14.55 3.00 1.21
N GLY A 22 -13.88 1.86 1.34
CA GLY A 22 -14.07 0.70 0.47
C GLY A 22 -15.52 0.19 0.50
N LEU A 23 -16.16 0.14 1.67
CA LEU A 23 -17.58 -0.22 1.77
C LEU A 23 -18.53 0.79 1.14
N LYS A 24 -18.22 2.09 1.27
CA LYS A 24 -19.11 3.16 0.82
C LYS A 24 -19.05 3.40 -0.69
N SER A 25 -17.86 3.36 -1.26
CA SER A 25 -17.60 3.80 -2.63
C SER A 25 -17.01 2.70 -3.52
N GLY A 26 -16.77 1.50 -2.99
CA GLY A 26 -16.09 0.42 -3.70
C GLY A 26 -14.57 0.51 -3.56
N PRO A 27 -13.87 -0.64 -3.49
CA PRO A 27 -12.41 -0.67 -3.38
C PRO A 27 -11.71 -0.03 -4.60
N GLU A 28 -12.25 -0.20 -5.80
CA GLU A 28 -11.70 0.37 -7.03
C GLU A 28 -11.70 1.90 -7.03
N ASN A 29 -12.80 2.53 -6.61
CA ASN A 29 -12.94 3.98 -6.60
C ASN A 29 -12.21 4.65 -5.42
N THR A 30 -11.71 3.86 -4.47
CA THR A 30 -11.06 4.37 -3.25
C THR A 30 -9.58 4.00 -3.17
N GLN A 31 -9.08 3.25 -4.15
CA GLN A 31 -7.67 2.91 -4.25
C GLN A 31 -6.83 4.18 -4.39
N THR A 32 -5.81 4.30 -3.54
CA THR A 32 -4.84 5.41 -3.55
C THR A 32 -3.42 4.87 -3.39
N GLY A 33 -2.43 5.76 -3.29
CA GLY A 33 -1.04 5.41 -3.00
C GLY A 33 -0.10 5.56 -4.20
N PRO A 34 1.18 5.19 -4.04
CA PRO A 34 2.18 5.39 -5.08
C PRO A 34 1.98 4.45 -6.28
N ALA A 35 1.41 3.26 -6.07
CA ALA A 35 1.13 2.30 -7.14
C ALA A 35 0.17 2.87 -8.20
N ILE A 36 -1.00 3.39 -7.78
CA ILE A 36 -1.99 3.96 -8.72
C ILE A 36 -1.51 5.24 -9.40
N ARG A 37 -0.62 6.01 -8.74
CA ARG A 37 -0.04 7.26 -9.28
C ARG A 37 1.20 7.02 -10.14
N ASP A 38 1.64 5.77 -10.29
CA ASP A 38 2.92 5.42 -10.91
C ASP A 38 4.13 6.20 -10.33
N ASP A 39 4.12 6.41 -9.01
CA ASP A 39 5.16 7.16 -8.30
C ASP A 39 6.38 6.26 -8.05
N GLN A 40 7.18 6.08 -9.11
CA GLN A 40 8.36 5.21 -9.13
C GLN A 40 9.39 5.58 -8.05
N LYS A 41 9.59 6.88 -7.82
CA LYS A 41 10.51 7.35 -6.78
C LYS A 41 10.11 6.85 -5.38
N THR A 42 8.83 6.91 -5.06
CA THR A 42 8.32 6.40 -3.78
C THR A 42 8.37 4.87 -3.73
N ILE A 43 8.04 4.18 -4.82
CA ILE A 43 8.10 2.71 -4.92
C ILE A 43 9.53 2.21 -4.69
N GLU A 44 10.52 2.78 -5.37
CA GLU A 44 11.94 2.46 -5.20
C GLU A 44 12.41 2.71 -3.78
N LYS A 45 12.00 3.83 -3.17
CA LYS A 45 12.31 4.11 -1.76
C LYS A 45 11.74 3.04 -0.83
N HIS A 46 10.49 2.61 -1.03
CA HIS A 46 9.90 1.54 -0.23
C HIS A 46 10.64 0.22 -0.41
N LEU A 47 11.01 -0.15 -1.64
CA LEU A 47 11.79 -1.36 -1.91
C LEU A 47 13.16 -1.34 -1.21
N GLY A 48 13.80 -0.18 -1.11
CA GLY A 48 15.05 0.00 -0.37
C GLY A 48 14.91 -0.15 1.15
N LEU A 49 13.72 0.01 1.71
CA LEU A 49 13.44 -0.16 3.15
C LEU A 49 13.14 -1.61 3.53
N LEU A 50 12.72 -2.44 2.57
CA LEU A 50 12.39 -3.84 2.80
C LEU A 50 13.69 -4.67 2.75
N SER A 51 13.98 -5.44 3.81
CA SER A 51 15.14 -6.34 3.86
C SER A 51 14.80 -7.77 3.42
N ASP A 52 13.56 -8.21 3.65
CA ASP A 52 13.07 -9.54 3.28
C ASP A 52 12.65 -9.60 1.80
N GLU A 53 13.29 -10.48 1.04
CA GLU A 53 13.02 -10.69 -0.39
C GLU A 53 11.61 -11.22 -0.69
N ASN A 54 11.00 -11.98 0.20
CA ASN A 54 9.61 -12.43 0.03
C ASN A 54 8.64 -11.25 0.20
N ILE A 55 8.92 -10.35 1.14
CA ILE A 55 8.11 -9.14 1.33
C ILE A 55 8.28 -8.18 0.16
N LYS A 56 9.49 -8.01 -0.39
CA LYS A 56 9.70 -7.25 -1.62
C LYS A 56 8.88 -7.78 -2.79
N LYS A 57 8.92 -9.10 -3.01
CA LYS A 57 8.13 -9.75 -4.07
C LYS A 57 6.63 -9.55 -3.88
N LEU A 58 6.13 -9.69 -2.65
CA LEU A 58 4.72 -9.42 -2.34
C LEU A 58 4.35 -7.96 -2.63
N TYR A 59 5.17 -7.02 -2.19
CA TYR A 59 4.96 -5.59 -2.42
C TYR A 59 4.92 -5.26 -3.93
N LEU A 60 5.86 -5.80 -4.71
CA LEU A 60 5.88 -5.63 -6.17
C LEU A 60 4.63 -6.23 -6.83
N ASN A 61 4.25 -7.45 -6.45
CA ASN A 61 3.05 -8.10 -7.01
C ASN A 61 1.78 -7.28 -6.75
N LEU A 62 1.62 -6.74 -5.53
CA LEU A 62 0.50 -5.87 -5.20
C LEU A 62 0.54 -4.55 -5.98
N THR A 63 1.73 -3.94 -6.09
CA THR A 63 1.94 -2.69 -6.85
C THR A 63 1.55 -2.88 -8.32
N THR A 64 2.07 -3.93 -8.96
CA THR A 64 1.74 -4.29 -10.34
C THR A 64 0.27 -4.62 -10.52
N SER A 65 -0.35 -5.32 -9.56
CA SER A 65 -1.79 -5.62 -9.61
C SER A 65 -2.63 -4.34 -9.56
N ILE A 66 -2.27 -3.38 -8.70
CA ILE A 66 -2.98 -2.10 -8.59
C ILE A 66 -2.84 -1.28 -9.88
N GLN A 67 -1.64 -1.21 -10.45
CA GLN A 67 -1.38 -0.49 -11.70
C GLN A 67 -2.20 -1.06 -12.86
N ARG A 68 -2.18 -2.38 -13.05
CA ARG A 68 -2.94 -3.05 -14.12
C ARG A 68 -4.44 -2.87 -14.01
N ASN A 69 -4.98 -2.87 -12.79
CA ASN A 69 -6.41 -2.68 -12.57
C ASN A 69 -6.87 -1.23 -12.80
N HIS A 70 -5.95 -0.26 -12.82
CA HIS A 70 -6.24 1.16 -13.06
C HIS A 70 -5.99 1.60 -14.51
N GLU A 71 -5.17 0.86 -15.26
CA GLU A 71 -4.95 1.09 -16.70
C GLU A 71 -6.12 0.61 -17.59
N GLN A 72 -7.10 -0.10 -17.02
CA GLN A 72 -8.32 -0.57 -17.69
C GLN A 72 -9.50 0.37 -17.44
#